data_AF-A0A2T5IT09-F1
#
_entry.id   AF-A0A2T5IT09-F1
#
_cell.length_a   1.000
_cell.length_b   1.000
_cell.length_c   1.000
_cell.angle_alpha   90.00
_cell.angle_beta   90.00
_cell.angle_gamma   90.00
#
_symmetry.space_group_name_H-M   'P 1'
#
loop_
_entity.id
_entity.type
_entity.pdbx_description
1 polymer ?
#
loop_
_entity_poly.entity_id
_entity_poly.type
_entity_poly.pdbx_seq_one_letter_code
_entity_poly.pdbx_strand_id
1 'polypeptide(L)'
;MLFPYIYVPHQMEKMQTFIDFIFHEVWCKAPIGLVFHPDLFDGDPELKEVMVEFGFSAQAAERGKAFYTDVKAIYKLFASLSPQEIVQFKRWYQGNNDLEKVLANDPAAHLVRYADIAVAHKNLGRQLAVFFKGLYSQALLDLAALRAKIGDIDDHYQTFISTNKGGKCPFCGIEDIKGPNSTKREAYDHYLPKALYPFNSINFRNLAPACHECKSTYKLSKDPVHNGAGRRKAFNPYATAAHTVQIQITLLQHVDIDKLTPTDVKMEFSPAVLAEEIETWKDVYGIEERYKAKLCGENDGKYWVTQVLDECQSYDKQPADILNMRTQQAQSRPYADCNFLRRPFLEACQQVGLLKIAPFFQR
;
A
#
# COMPACT_ATOMS: atom_id res chain seq x y z
N MET A 1 4.05 3.95 -8.17
CA MET A 1 3.99 2.49 -7.96
C MET A 1 4.22 1.87 -9.32
N LEU A 2 4.99 0.78 -9.42
CA LEU A 2 5.41 0.25 -10.72
C LEU A 2 4.30 -0.53 -11.45
N PHE A 3 3.46 -1.24 -10.70
CA PHE A 3 2.34 -2.02 -11.22
C PHE A 3 1.28 -2.21 -10.13
N PRO A 4 -0.01 -2.32 -10.47
CA PRO A 4 -1.05 -2.67 -9.50
C PRO A 4 -1.04 -4.16 -9.18
N TYR A 5 -1.53 -4.51 -8.00
CA TYR A 5 -1.96 -5.86 -7.68
C TYR A 5 -3.32 -6.16 -8.31
N ILE A 6 -3.54 -7.43 -8.61
CA ILE A 6 -4.88 -7.97 -8.83
C ILE A 6 -5.56 -8.09 -7.47
N TYR A 7 -6.69 -7.41 -7.31
CA TYR A 7 -7.51 -7.51 -6.11
C TYR A 7 -8.09 -8.92 -5.99
N VAL A 8 -8.12 -9.46 -4.77
CA VAL A 8 -8.63 -10.80 -4.48
C VAL A 8 -9.80 -10.70 -3.52
N PRO A 9 -11.05 -10.95 -3.98
CA PRO A 9 -12.20 -11.05 -3.10
C PRO A 9 -12.04 -12.20 -2.11
N HIS A 10 -12.47 -12.00 -0.87
CA HIS A 10 -12.29 -12.98 0.20
C HIS A 10 -13.30 -12.80 1.34
N GLN A 11 -13.50 -13.86 2.14
CA GLN A 11 -14.40 -13.84 3.30
C GLN A 11 -14.06 -12.74 4.31
N MET A 12 -12.78 -12.35 4.39
CA MET A 12 -12.30 -11.28 5.29
C MET A 12 -12.98 -9.92 5.05
N GLU A 13 -13.52 -9.69 3.86
CA GLU A 13 -14.31 -8.50 3.54
C GLU A 13 -15.60 -8.42 4.37
N LYS A 14 -16.10 -9.54 4.90
CA LYS A 14 -17.25 -9.56 5.82
C LYS A 14 -17.01 -8.73 7.08
N MET A 15 -15.76 -8.55 7.49
CA MET A 15 -15.46 -7.63 8.58
C MET A 15 -15.87 -6.20 8.20
N GLN A 16 -15.65 -5.77 6.94
CA GLN A 16 -16.13 -4.47 6.47
C GLN A 16 -17.67 -4.43 6.46
N THR A 17 -18.37 -5.49 6.04
CA THR A 17 -19.84 -5.51 6.05
C THR A 17 -20.42 -5.38 7.46
N PHE A 18 -19.77 -5.99 8.47
CA PHE A 18 -20.11 -5.78 9.88
C PHE A 18 -19.92 -4.33 10.31
N ILE A 19 -18.83 -3.67 9.90
CA ILE A 19 -18.62 -2.25 10.18
C ILE A 19 -19.63 -1.37 9.44
N ASP A 20 -20.00 -1.71 8.21
CA ASP A 20 -21.04 -1.01 7.44
C ASP A 20 -22.37 -1.08 8.19
N PHE A 21 -22.76 -2.25 8.68
CA PHE A 21 -23.96 -2.45 9.49
C PHE A 21 -23.90 -1.62 10.79
N ILE A 22 -22.82 -1.75 11.56
CA ILE A 22 -22.62 -0.96 12.80
C ILE A 22 -22.76 0.54 12.51
N PHE A 23 -22.16 1.02 11.44
CA PHE A 23 -22.19 2.43 11.12
C PHE A 23 -23.60 2.90 10.70
N HIS A 24 -24.24 2.21 9.75
CA HIS A 24 -25.49 2.64 9.14
C HIS A 24 -26.74 2.30 9.97
N GLU A 25 -26.78 1.10 10.53
CA GLU A 25 -27.97 0.54 11.17
C GLU A 25 -27.95 0.73 12.69
N VAL A 26 -26.77 0.89 13.29
CA VAL A 26 -26.63 1.08 14.75
C VAL A 26 -26.29 2.54 15.08
N TRP A 27 -25.13 3.06 14.67
CA TRP A 27 -24.71 4.40 15.04
C TRP A 27 -25.54 5.50 14.38
N CYS A 28 -25.78 5.45 13.07
CA CYS A 28 -26.56 6.48 12.39
C CYS A 28 -28.03 6.54 12.82
N LYS A 29 -28.55 5.48 13.46
CA LYS A 29 -29.93 5.40 13.99
C LYS A 29 -30.00 5.69 15.49
N ALA A 30 -28.87 5.87 16.17
CA ALA A 30 -28.82 6.16 17.60
C ALA A 30 -29.69 7.34 18.07
N PRO A 31 -29.86 8.44 17.29
CA PRO A 31 -30.74 9.55 17.68
C PRO A 31 -32.22 9.18 17.89
N ILE A 32 -32.69 8.01 17.42
CA ILE A 32 -34.06 7.52 17.69
C ILE A 32 -34.25 7.20 19.19
N GLY A 33 -33.17 7.05 19.95
CA GLY A 33 -33.22 6.94 21.41
C GLY A 33 -33.43 5.53 21.94
N LEU A 34 -33.20 4.50 21.12
CA LEU A 34 -33.24 3.11 21.58
C LEU A 34 -32.10 2.82 22.56
N VAL A 35 -32.32 1.88 23.48
CA VAL A 35 -31.28 1.40 24.40
C VAL A 35 -30.27 0.55 23.63
N PHE A 36 -28.98 0.77 23.86
CA PHE A 36 -27.93 -0.07 23.27
C PHE A 36 -27.99 -1.50 23.83
N HIS A 37 -28.42 -2.43 23.00
CA HIS A 37 -28.62 -3.85 23.30
C HIS A 37 -28.36 -4.70 22.04
N PRO A 38 -28.02 -6.00 22.16
CA PRO A 38 -27.87 -6.90 21.01
C PRO A 38 -29.02 -6.93 19.99
N ASP A 39 -30.24 -6.53 20.36
CA ASP A 39 -31.37 -6.49 19.42
C ASP A 39 -31.22 -5.40 18.35
N LEU A 40 -30.34 -4.41 18.57
CA LEU A 40 -29.94 -3.46 17.53
C LEU A 40 -29.22 -4.15 16.34
N PHE A 41 -28.82 -5.41 16.51
CA PHE A 41 -28.11 -6.20 15.51
C PHE A 41 -29.00 -7.28 14.85
N ASP A 42 -30.32 -7.27 15.07
CA ASP A 42 -31.24 -8.27 14.50
C ASP A 42 -31.22 -8.34 12.96
N GLY A 43 -30.85 -7.24 12.29
CA GLY A 43 -30.70 -7.19 10.84
C GLY A 43 -29.44 -7.89 10.31
N ASP A 44 -28.52 -8.32 11.18
CA ASP A 44 -27.31 -9.10 10.84
C ASP A 44 -27.09 -10.17 11.92
N PRO A 45 -27.68 -11.38 11.76
CA PRO A 45 -27.62 -12.43 12.77
C PRO A 45 -26.20 -12.88 13.13
N GLU A 46 -25.28 -12.90 12.18
CA GLU A 46 -23.90 -13.32 12.42
C GLU A 46 -23.12 -12.27 13.22
N LEU A 47 -23.33 -10.98 12.91
CA LEU A 47 -22.81 -9.91 13.75
C LEU A 47 -23.45 -9.91 15.13
N LYS A 48 -24.76 -10.18 15.23
CA LYS A 48 -25.46 -10.30 16.54
C LYS A 48 -24.81 -11.37 17.40
N GLU A 49 -24.53 -12.55 16.86
CA GLU A 49 -23.81 -13.62 17.58
C GLU A 49 -22.45 -13.13 18.10
N VAL A 50 -21.66 -12.44 17.28
CA VAL A 50 -20.37 -11.86 17.68
C VAL A 50 -20.55 -10.83 18.80
N MET A 51 -21.55 -9.95 18.70
CA MET A 51 -21.81 -8.91 19.70
C MET A 51 -22.32 -9.48 21.02
N VAL A 52 -23.11 -10.56 20.98
CA VAL A 52 -23.55 -11.30 22.17
C VAL A 52 -22.35 -11.95 22.85
N GLU A 53 -21.51 -12.66 22.10
CA GLU A 53 -20.30 -13.28 22.65
C GLU A 53 -19.40 -12.21 23.28
N PHE A 54 -19.13 -11.11 22.57
CA PHE A 54 -18.23 -10.06 23.06
C PHE A 54 -18.76 -9.26 24.24
N GLY A 55 -20.08 -9.06 24.32
CA GLY A 55 -20.70 -8.21 25.33
C GLY A 55 -21.21 -8.94 26.57
N PHE A 56 -21.56 -10.22 26.46
CA PHE A 56 -22.36 -10.94 27.46
C PHE A 56 -21.80 -12.31 27.87
N SER A 57 -20.90 -12.91 27.09
CA SER A 57 -20.23 -14.14 27.50
C SER A 57 -19.34 -13.89 28.71
N ALA A 58 -19.47 -14.73 29.75
CA ALA A 58 -18.59 -14.70 30.91
C ALA A 58 -17.13 -15.02 30.55
N GLN A 59 -16.91 -15.70 29.42
CA GLN A 59 -15.60 -16.12 28.92
C GLN A 59 -15.09 -15.20 27.80
N ALA A 60 -15.79 -14.10 27.49
CA ALA A 60 -15.39 -13.18 26.44
C ALA A 60 -13.95 -12.69 26.65
N ALA A 61 -13.13 -12.77 25.60
CA ALA A 61 -11.79 -12.22 25.61
C ALA A 61 -11.82 -10.70 25.82
N GLU A 62 -10.83 -10.15 26.54
CA GLU A 62 -10.76 -8.71 26.84
C GLU A 62 -10.82 -7.83 25.59
N ARG A 63 -10.18 -8.26 24.49
CA ARG A 63 -10.24 -7.53 23.22
C ARG A 63 -11.65 -7.48 22.63
N GLY A 64 -12.44 -8.55 22.79
CA GLY A 64 -13.85 -8.63 22.39
C GLY A 64 -14.73 -7.72 23.24
N LYS A 65 -14.58 -7.77 24.58
CA LYS A 65 -15.26 -6.84 25.50
C LYS A 65 -14.96 -5.38 25.17
N ALA A 66 -13.71 -5.06 24.85
CA ALA A 66 -13.30 -3.73 24.42
C ALA A 66 -13.99 -3.33 23.11
N PHE A 67 -14.07 -4.23 22.11
CA PHE A 67 -14.81 -3.96 20.87
C PHE A 67 -16.27 -3.61 21.15
N TYR A 68 -16.99 -4.43 21.93
CA TYR A 68 -18.39 -4.17 22.28
C TYR A 68 -18.55 -2.83 23.02
N THR A 69 -17.66 -2.55 23.97
CA THR A 69 -17.65 -1.31 24.75
C THR A 69 -17.41 -0.09 23.86
N ASP A 70 -16.48 -0.18 22.91
CA ASP A 70 -16.20 0.90 21.96
C ASP A 70 -17.40 1.18 21.06
N VAL A 71 -18.06 0.13 20.52
CA VAL A 71 -19.28 0.30 19.71
C VAL A 71 -20.38 0.99 20.51
N LYS A 72 -20.58 0.60 21.78
CA LYS A 72 -21.54 1.24 22.70
C LYS A 72 -21.19 2.70 22.99
N ALA A 73 -19.91 3.00 23.18
CA ALA A 73 -19.46 4.37 23.45
C ALA A 73 -19.71 5.29 22.24
N ILE A 74 -19.41 4.81 21.03
CA ILE A 74 -19.68 5.54 19.79
C ILE A 74 -21.18 5.73 19.59
N TYR A 75 -22.01 4.69 19.82
CA TYR A 75 -23.46 4.79 19.75
C TYR A 75 -24.01 5.93 20.61
N LYS A 76 -23.55 6.02 21.87
CA LYS A 76 -23.97 7.10 22.78
C LYS A 76 -23.57 8.50 22.29
N LEU A 77 -22.42 8.62 21.64
CA LEU A 77 -21.97 9.89 21.06
C LEU A 77 -22.71 10.24 19.77
N PHE A 78 -23.11 9.24 18.99
CA PHE A 78 -23.98 9.44 17.82
C PHE A 78 -25.40 9.83 18.21
N ALA A 79 -25.90 9.38 19.36
CA ALA A 79 -27.26 9.70 19.83
C ALA A 79 -27.50 11.20 20.04
N SER A 80 -26.45 12.00 20.24
CA SER A 80 -26.56 13.46 20.37
C SER A 80 -26.43 14.23 19.04
N LEU A 81 -26.19 13.53 17.92
CA LEU A 81 -26.02 14.19 16.63
C LEU A 81 -27.36 14.57 16.01
N SER A 82 -27.39 15.74 15.39
CA SER A 82 -28.50 16.22 14.58
C SER A 82 -28.63 15.40 13.28
N PRO A 83 -29.82 15.41 12.63
CA PRO A 83 -30.00 14.76 11.34
C PRO A 83 -29.00 15.22 10.26
N GLN A 84 -28.61 16.50 10.27
CA GLN A 84 -27.63 17.05 9.32
C GLN A 84 -26.23 16.49 9.56
N GLU A 85 -25.81 16.39 10.82
CA GLU A 85 -24.53 15.76 11.19
C GLU A 85 -24.51 14.28 10.81
N ILE A 86 -25.61 13.55 11.02
CA ILE A 86 -25.72 12.15 10.57
C ILE A 86 -25.54 12.03 9.05
N VAL A 87 -26.17 12.92 8.26
CA VAL A 87 -25.96 12.95 6.80
C VAL A 87 -24.49 13.23 6.47
N GLN A 88 -23.85 14.16 7.18
CA GLN A 88 -22.44 14.47 6.97
C GLN A 88 -21.52 13.28 7.28
N PHE A 89 -21.75 12.58 8.40
CA PHE A 89 -21.01 11.37 8.74
C PHE A 89 -21.21 10.27 7.70
N LYS A 90 -22.41 10.08 7.16
CA LYS A 90 -22.66 9.13 6.06
C LYS A 90 -21.85 9.48 4.81
N ARG A 91 -21.79 10.76 4.43
CA ARG A 91 -20.96 11.22 3.32
C ARG A 91 -19.47 10.97 3.57
N TRP A 92 -19.00 11.25 4.77
CA TRP A 92 -17.61 10.97 5.16
C TRP A 92 -17.29 9.48 5.16
N TYR A 93 -18.19 8.63 5.66
CA TYR A 93 -18.02 7.19 5.66
C TYR A 93 -17.90 6.64 4.24
N GLN A 94 -18.79 7.06 3.35
CA GLN A 94 -18.76 6.69 1.93
C GLN A 94 -17.49 7.22 1.26
N GLY A 95 -17.16 8.50 1.47
CA GLY A 95 -15.98 9.14 0.88
C GLY A 95 -14.67 8.48 1.30
N ASN A 96 -14.50 8.13 2.58
CA ASN A 96 -13.30 7.45 3.07
C ASN A 96 -13.13 6.02 2.54
N ASN A 97 -14.23 5.35 2.15
CA ASN A 97 -14.24 3.98 1.65
C ASN A 97 -14.25 3.87 0.11
N ASP A 98 -14.49 4.97 -0.61
CA ASP A 98 -14.33 5.06 -2.06
C ASP A 98 -12.87 5.35 -2.44
N LEU A 99 -12.02 4.33 -2.28
CA LEU A 99 -10.57 4.46 -2.51
C LEU A 99 -10.25 4.92 -3.93
N GLU A 100 -11.03 4.50 -4.93
CA GLU A 100 -10.80 4.90 -6.32
C GLU A 100 -10.91 6.43 -6.49
N LYS A 101 -12.01 7.02 -6.02
CA LYS A 101 -12.18 8.48 -6.04
C LYS A 101 -11.18 9.21 -5.17
N VAL A 102 -10.89 8.67 -3.98
CA VAL A 102 -9.93 9.29 -3.05
C VAL A 102 -8.53 9.38 -3.67
N LEU A 103 -8.06 8.31 -4.31
CA LEU A 103 -6.74 8.25 -4.93
C LEU A 103 -6.66 9.01 -6.25
N ALA A 104 -7.79 9.14 -6.97
CA ALA A 104 -7.92 9.97 -8.16
C ALA A 104 -8.03 11.49 -7.86
N ASN A 105 -8.03 11.88 -6.58
CA ASN A 105 -8.28 13.25 -6.14
C ASN A 105 -9.61 13.81 -6.69
N ASP A 106 -10.64 12.97 -6.74
CA ASP A 106 -11.97 13.36 -7.20
C ASP A 106 -12.64 14.27 -6.15
N PRO A 107 -13.14 15.47 -6.50
CA PRO A 107 -13.82 16.37 -5.57
C PRO A 107 -15.11 15.78 -4.98
N ALA A 108 -15.69 14.74 -5.59
CA ALA A 108 -16.84 14.02 -5.05
C ALA A 108 -16.46 13.06 -3.90
N ALA A 109 -15.18 12.73 -3.71
CA ALA A 109 -14.73 11.99 -2.53
C ALA A 109 -14.70 12.91 -1.30
N HIS A 110 -15.78 12.85 -0.51
CA HIS A 110 -15.90 13.52 0.78
C HIS A 110 -15.00 12.88 1.86
N LEU A 111 -13.69 12.91 1.65
CA LEU A 111 -12.69 12.38 2.56
C LEU A 111 -12.63 13.22 3.84
N VAL A 112 -12.52 12.56 4.99
CA VAL A 112 -12.34 13.19 6.30
C VAL A 112 -11.19 12.54 7.06
N ARG A 113 -10.48 13.32 7.88
CA ARG A 113 -9.52 12.83 8.87
C ARG A 113 -10.07 12.96 10.28
N TYR A 114 -9.47 12.25 11.24
CA TYR A 114 -9.83 12.42 12.65
C TYR A 114 -9.70 13.87 13.13
N ALA A 115 -8.70 14.60 12.61
CA ALA A 115 -8.49 16.00 12.95
C ALA A 115 -9.67 16.89 12.53
N ASP A 116 -10.23 16.63 11.35
CA ASP A 116 -11.36 17.40 10.81
C ASP A 116 -12.64 17.11 11.61
N ILE A 117 -12.89 15.85 12.00
CA ILE A 117 -13.99 15.47 12.90
C ILE A 117 -13.84 16.15 14.27
N ALA A 118 -12.61 16.21 14.79
CA ALA A 118 -12.34 16.72 16.13
C ALA A 118 -12.60 18.23 16.28
N VAL A 119 -12.73 18.97 15.18
CA VAL A 119 -13.09 20.40 15.19
C VAL A 119 -14.46 20.60 15.84
N ALA A 120 -15.46 19.81 15.44
CA ALA A 120 -16.83 19.90 15.97
C ALA A 120 -17.12 18.82 17.03
N HIS A 121 -16.51 17.64 16.91
CA HIS A 121 -16.84 16.47 17.72
C HIS A 121 -15.60 15.82 18.33
N LYS A 122 -14.84 16.57 19.13
CA LYS A 122 -13.57 16.13 19.75
C LYS A 122 -13.64 14.74 20.40
N ASN A 123 -14.66 14.47 21.22
CA ASN A 123 -14.81 13.19 21.92
C ASN A 123 -15.15 12.05 20.95
N LEU A 124 -16.01 12.30 19.98
CA LEU A 124 -16.36 11.31 18.95
C LEU A 124 -15.16 11.00 18.06
N GLY A 125 -14.43 12.02 17.59
CA GLY A 125 -13.21 11.83 16.81
C GLY A 125 -12.17 10.97 17.55
N ARG A 126 -11.99 11.19 18.86
CA ARG A 126 -11.12 10.36 19.70
C ARG A 126 -11.61 8.92 19.81
N GLN A 127 -12.90 8.72 20.08
CA GLN A 127 -13.45 7.37 20.25
C GLN A 127 -13.43 6.58 18.92
N LEU A 128 -13.73 7.25 17.80
CA LEU A 128 -13.57 6.67 16.46
C LEU A 128 -12.10 6.27 16.22
N ALA A 129 -11.14 7.11 16.62
CA ALA A 129 -9.73 6.81 16.46
C ALA A 129 -9.30 5.57 17.25
N VAL A 130 -9.77 5.40 18.49
CA VAL A 130 -9.51 4.18 19.28
C VAL A 130 -10.06 2.95 18.56
N PHE A 131 -11.34 3.00 18.20
CA PHE A 131 -12.03 1.87 17.57
C PHE A 131 -11.40 1.46 16.23
N PHE A 132 -11.32 2.39 15.27
CA PHE A 132 -10.86 2.09 13.92
C PHE A 132 -9.38 1.71 13.86
N LYS A 133 -8.51 2.29 14.69
CA LYS A 133 -7.08 1.89 14.73
C LYS A 133 -6.89 0.45 15.22
N GLY A 134 -7.83 -0.05 16.01
CA GLY A 134 -7.82 -1.39 16.60
C GLY A 134 -8.50 -2.48 15.77
N LEU A 135 -9.14 -2.16 14.63
CA LEU A 135 -9.87 -3.17 13.84
C LEU A 135 -8.97 -4.22 13.19
N TYR A 136 -7.84 -3.80 12.62
CA TYR A 136 -6.87 -4.71 12.00
C TYR A 136 -5.87 -5.32 13.01
N SER A 137 -6.21 -5.40 14.29
CA SER A 137 -5.34 -6.02 15.28
C SER A 137 -5.50 -7.54 15.24
N GLN A 138 -4.38 -8.28 15.25
CA GLN A 138 -4.41 -9.74 15.34
C GLN A 138 -5.21 -10.23 16.55
N ALA A 139 -5.07 -9.57 17.70
CA ALA A 139 -5.84 -9.89 18.91
C ALA A 139 -7.37 -9.79 18.75
N LEU A 140 -7.88 -9.07 17.74
CA LEU A 140 -9.30 -9.02 17.41
C LEU A 140 -9.64 -10.06 16.34
N LEU A 141 -8.89 -10.08 15.24
CA LEU A 141 -9.16 -10.93 14.08
C LEU A 141 -9.01 -12.43 14.40
N ASP A 142 -8.17 -12.79 15.38
CA ASP A 142 -7.96 -14.18 15.81
C ASP A 142 -9.01 -14.68 16.81
N LEU A 143 -9.92 -13.82 17.31
CA LEU A 143 -10.96 -14.25 18.24
C LEU A 143 -11.89 -15.24 17.53
N ALA A 144 -12.01 -16.45 18.09
CA ALA A 144 -12.68 -17.58 17.45
C ALA A 144 -14.10 -17.24 16.95
N ALA A 145 -14.90 -16.55 17.77
CA ALA A 145 -16.27 -16.17 17.41
C ALA A 145 -16.32 -15.23 16.19
N LEU A 146 -15.35 -14.32 16.05
CA LEU A 146 -15.26 -13.42 14.91
C LEU A 146 -14.64 -14.13 13.69
N ARG A 147 -13.50 -14.79 13.88
CA ARG A 147 -12.76 -15.52 12.83
C ARG A 147 -13.64 -16.56 12.14
N ALA A 148 -14.50 -17.26 12.88
CA ALA A 148 -15.46 -18.21 12.31
C ALA A 148 -16.43 -17.57 11.30
N LYS A 149 -16.70 -16.27 11.41
CA LYS A 149 -17.60 -15.53 10.50
C LYS A 149 -16.84 -14.86 9.37
N ILE A 150 -15.71 -14.22 9.67
CA ILE A 150 -14.97 -13.37 8.73
C ILE A 150 -13.85 -14.12 7.99
N GLY A 151 -13.52 -15.36 8.38
CA GLY A 151 -12.41 -16.10 7.79
C GLY A 151 -11.07 -15.68 8.40
N ASP A 152 -9.99 -16.02 7.71
CA ASP A 152 -8.62 -15.93 8.22
C ASP A 152 -7.73 -15.03 7.35
N ILE A 153 -6.86 -14.24 8.00
CA ILE A 153 -5.98 -13.30 7.31
C ILE A 153 -4.78 -13.98 6.62
N ASP A 154 -4.31 -15.12 7.14
CA ASP A 154 -3.24 -15.88 6.51
C ASP A 154 -3.78 -16.62 5.28
N ASP A 155 -5.00 -17.14 5.34
CA ASP A 155 -5.71 -17.71 4.17
C ASP A 155 -5.93 -16.65 3.07
N HIS A 156 -6.37 -15.45 3.45
CA HIS A 156 -6.43 -14.32 2.52
C HIS A 156 -5.06 -14.04 1.88
N TYR A 157 -3.99 -14.00 2.69
CA TYR A 157 -2.65 -13.74 2.17
C TYR A 157 -2.22 -14.83 1.18
N GLN A 158 -2.40 -16.11 1.49
CA GLN A 158 -2.04 -17.22 0.59
C GLN A 158 -2.79 -17.14 -0.74
N THR A 159 -4.09 -16.82 -0.71
CA THR A 159 -4.88 -16.61 -1.94
C THR A 159 -4.37 -15.39 -2.71
N PHE A 160 -4.07 -14.30 -2.00
CA PHE A 160 -3.57 -13.05 -2.57
C PHE A 160 -2.26 -13.24 -3.33
N ILE A 161 -1.24 -13.83 -2.68
CA ILE A 161 0.08 -14.05 -3.29
C ILE A 161 0.08 -15.17 -4.33
N SER A 162 -0.84 -16.12 -4.23
CA SER A 162 -1.07 -17.12 -5.28
C SER A 162 -1.67 -16.51 -6.55
N THR A 163 -2.42 -15.41 -6.44
CA THR A 163 -2.92 -14.64 -7.59
C THR A 163 -1.82 -13.70 -8.10
N ASN A 164 -1.16 -12.98 -7.20
CA ASN A 164 -0.15 -11.97 -7.48
C ASN A 164 1.28 -12.56 -7.52
N LYS A 165 1.52 -13.53 -8.43
CA LYS A 165 2.76 -14.32 -8.51
C LYS A 165 4.02 -13.57 -8.96
N GLY A 166 3.94 -12.24 -9.10
CA GLY A 166 5.08 -11.43 -9.53
C GLY A 166 6.25 -11.44 -8.53
N GLY A 167 5.98 -11.76 -7.26
CA GLY A 167 7.01 -11.94 -6.22
C GLY A 167 7.79 -10.68 -5.86
N LYS A 168 7.47 -9.53 -6.47
CA LYS A 168 8.14 -8.24 -6.27
C LYS A 168 7.20 -7.23 -5.63
N CYS A 169 7.76 -6.38 -4.79
CA CYS A 169 7.00 -5.31 -4.15
C CYS A 169 6.63 -4.25 -5.20
N PRO A 170 5.35 -4.00 -5.50
CA PRO A 170 4.94 -3.04 -6.54
C PRO A 170 5.31 -1.59 -6.17
N PHE A 171 5.47 -1.31 -4.88
CA PHE A 171 5.80 0.01 -4.39
C PHE A 171 7.24 0.41 -4.73
N CYS A 172 8.21 -0.51 -4.75
CA CYS A 172 9.60 -0.16 -5.08
C CYS A 172 10.21 -0.95 -6.24
N GLY A 173 9.74 -2.16 -6.52
CA GLY A 173 10.36 -3.07 -7.49
C GLY A 173 11.71 -3.64 -7.07
N ILE A 174 12.26 -3.25 -5.92
CA ILE A 174 13.56 -3.69 -5.41
C ILE A 174 13.36 -4.99 -4.61
N GLU A 175 12.62 -4.88 -3.50
CA GLU A 175 12.40 -5.98 -2.57
C GLU A 175 11.40 -7.01 -3.09
N ASP A 176 11.60 -8.24 -2.67
CA ASP A 176 10.64 -9.32 -2.88
C ASP A 176 9.44 -9.23 -1.93
N ILE A 177 8.35 -9.87 -2.32
CA ILE A 177 7.20 -10.17 -1.48
C ILE A 177 7.22 -11.67 -1.19
N LYS A 178 7.08 -12.04 0.09
CA LYS A 178 7.01 -13.44 0.50
C LYS A 178 5.92 -14.19 -0.28
N GLY A 179 6.36 -15.14 -1.10
CA GLY A 179 5.49 -15.99 -1.92
C GLY A 179 4.92 -17.19 -1.17
N PRO A 180 4.21 -18.09 -1.87
CA PRO A 180 3.44 -19.19 -1.25
C PRO A 180 4.31 -20.24 -0.57
N ASN A 181 5.60 -20.27 -0.93
CA ASN A 181 6.59 -21.15 -0.32
C ASN A 181 7.17 -20.57 1.00
N SER A 182 6.61 -19.47 1.52
CA SER A 182 7.00 -18.88 2.80
C SER A 182 5.96 -19.17 3.87
N THR A 183 6.43 -19.57 5.06
CA THR A 183 5.59 -19.68 6.26
C THR A 183 5.28 -18.32 6.91
N LYS A 184 5.86 -17.24 6.37
CA LYS A 184 5.70 -15.87 6.85
C LYS A 184 5.04 -15.04 5.76
N ARG A 185 4.30 -14.01 6.17
CA ARG A 185 3.68 -13.05 5.27
C ARG A 185 4.28 -11.67 5.41
N GLU A 186 4.16 -10.88 4.34
CA GLU A 186 4.32 -9.44 4.49
C GLU A 186 3.20 -8.85 5.33
N ALA A 187 3.54 -7.78 6.04
CA ALA A 187 2.53 -7.01 6.73
C ALA A 187 1.72 -6.20 5.70
N TYR A 188 0.41 -6.12 5.90
CA TYR A 188 -0.44 -5.24 5.08
C TYR A 188 -0.17 -3.80 5.49
N ASP A 189 0.17 -2.97 4.51
CA ASP A 189 0.21 -1.54 4.66
C ASP A 189 -1.22 -0.98 4.57
N HIS A 190 -1.53 -0.01 5.42
CA HIS A 190 -2.75 0.79 5.27
C HIS A 190 -2.40 1.94 4.35
N TYR A 191 -2.78 1.84 3.07
CA TYR A 191 -2.34 2.77 2.04
C TYR A 191 -2.68 4.21 2.44
N LEU A 192 -3.96 4.47 2.75
CA LEU A 192 -4.38 5.59 3.60
C LEU A 192 -4.11 5.26 5.07
N PRO A 193 -3.23 6.00 5.76
CA PRO A 193 -2.83 5.65 7.11
C PRO A 193 -4.01 5.66 8.09
N LYS A 194 -4.25 4.53 8.77
CA LYS A 194 -5.25 4.43 9.86
C LYS A 194 -5.02 5.41 11.01
N ALA A 195 -3.81 5.98 11.10
CA ALA A 195 -3.49 7.03 12.07
C ALA A 195 -4.26 8.33 11.79
N LEU A 196 -4.53 8.61 10.51
CA LEU A 196 -5.11 9.86 9.99
C LEU A 196 -6.58 9.69 9.62
N TYR A 197 -6.93 8.57 8.99
CA TYR A 197 -8.24 8.35 8.38
C TYR A 197 -9.12 7.40 9.21
N PRO A 198 -10.38 7.78 9.52
CA PRO A 198 -11.42 6.87 9.99
C PRO A 198 -12.00 6.03 8.86
N PHE A 199 -12.85 5.08 9.24
CA PHE A 199 -13.79 4.34 8.39
C PHE A 199 -13.20 3.33 7.40
N ASN A 200 -11.91 3.40 7.06
CA ASN A 200 -11.29 2.57 6.03
C ASN A 200 -10.15 1.66 6.53
N SER A 201 -10.02 1.46 7.84
CA SER A 201 -8.91 0.68 8.41
C SER A 201 -9.02 -0.83 8.23
N ILE A 202 -10.22 -1.35 7.92
CA ILE A 202 -10.46 -2.77 7.61
C ILE A 202 -10.93 -2.99 6.17
N ASN A 203 -11.00 -1.92 5.37
CA ASN A 203 -11.32 -1.98 3.96
C ASN A 203 -10.12 -2.59 3.22
N PHE A 204 -10.29 -3.78 2.63
CA PHE A 204 -9.21 -4.50 1.98
C PHE A 204 -8.70 -3.81 0.71
N ARG A 205 -9.47 -2.88 0.13
CA ARG A 205 -8.97 -2.00 -0.94
C ARG A 205 -7.97 -0.95 -0.44
N ASN A 206 -7.94 -0.69 0.87
CA ASN A 206 -6.96 0.16 1.54
C ASN A 206 -5.80 -0.65 2.17
N LEU A 207 -5.85 -1.98 2.14
CA LEU A 207 -4.85 -2.85 2.74
C LEU A 207 -4.08 -3.58 1.65
N ALA A 208 -2.79 -3.28 1.49
CA ALA A 208 -1.96 -3.90 0.46
C ALA A 208 -0.68 -4.52 1.05
N PRO A 209 -0.31 -5.76 0.71
CA PRO A 209 0.99 -6.31 1.07
C PRO A 209 2.14 -5.43 0.56
N ALA A 210 3.03 -5.04 1.46
CA ALA A 210 4.18 -4.21 1.14
C ALA A 210 5.43 -4.79 1.81
N CYS A 211 6.58 -4.69 1.14
CA CYS A 211 7.85 -5.07 1.76
C CYS A 211 8.15 -4.19 2.99
N HIS A 212 9.02 -4.69 3.87
CA HIS A 212 9.40 -3.98 5.10
C HIS A 212 9.90 -2.56 4.82
N GLU A 213 10.80 -2.38 3.85
CA GLU A 213 11.35 -1.05 3.54
C GLU A 213 10.27 -0.05 3.12
N CYS A 214 9.38 -0.45 2.21
CA CYS A 214 8.34 0.45 1.74
C CYS A 214 7.39 0.86 2.87
N LYS A 215 6.98 -0.09 3.71
CA LYS A 215 6.00 0.15 4.77
C LYS A 215 6.61 0.82 6.00
N SER A 216 7.68 0.24 6.53
CA SER A 216 8.20 0.49 7.87
C SER A 216 9.41 1.42 7.90
N THR A 217 10.06 1.67 6.76
CA THR A 217 11.20 2.61 6.67
C THR A 217 10.78 3.91 6.00
N TYR A 218 10.17 3.81 4.80
CA TYR A 218 9.92 4.98 3.95
C TYR A 218 8.52 5.60 4.11
N LYS A 219 7.46 4.80 3.95
CA LYS A 219 6.08 5.32 4.01
C LYS A 219 5.68 5.73 5.41
N LEU A 220 5.85 4.84 6.40
CA LEU A 220 5.41 5.07 7.78
C LEU A 220 3.94 5.57 7.81
N SER A 221 3.72 6.79 8.31
CA SER A 221 2.43 7.47 8.35
C SER A 221 2.31 8.62 7.34
N LYS A 222 3.20 8.71 6.35
CA LYS A 222 3.08 9.69 5.25
C LYS A 222 1.73 9.49 4.56
N ASP A 223 1.10 10.59 4.22
CA ASP A 223 -0.22 10.62 3.62
C ASP A 223 -0.10 10.60 2.09
N PRO A 224 -0.56 9.54 1.38
CA PRO A 224 -0.47 9.52 -0.07
C PRO A 224 -1.39 10.55 -0.73
N VAL A 225 -2.49 10.95 -0.11
CA VAL A 225 -3.51 11.81 -0.74
C VAL A 225 -3.51 13.25 -0.25
N HIS A 226 -2.60 13.60 0.66
CA HIS A 226 -2.34 14.97 1.08
C HIS A 226 -0.84 15.25 1.23
N ASN A 227 -0.44 16.49 0.93
CA ASN A 227 0.85 17.06 1.33
C ASN A 227 0.67 18.52 1.79
N GLY A 228 1.77 19.27 1.93
CA GLY A 228 1.74 20.68 2.32
C GLY A 228 0.99 21.60 1.34
N ALA A 229 0.78 21.18 0.08
CA ALA A 229 0.04 21.92 -0.93
C ALA A 229 -1.47 21.55 -0.98
N GLY A 230 -1.90 20.53 -0.23
CA GLY A 230 -3.29 20.08 -0.17
C GLY A 230 -3.48 18.67 -0.71
N ARG A 231 -4.66 18.40 -1.27
CA ARG A 231 -5.00 17.10 -1.85
C ARG A 231 -4.17 16.82 -3.11
N ARG A 232 -3.80 15.56 -3.30
CA ARG A 232 -3.05 15.08 -4.47
C ARG A 232 -3.50 13.69 -4.91
N LYS A 233 -3.21 13.35 -6.17
CA LYS A 233 -3.41 12.00 -6.71
C LYS A 233 -2.34 11.02 -6.22
N ALA A 234 -2.71 9.76 -6.17
CA ALA A 234 -1.81 8.65 -5.87
C ALA A 234 -2.16 7.41 -6.68
N PHE A 235 -1.17 6.57 -6.96
CA PHE A 235 -1.44 5.29 -7.62
C PHE A 235 -2.33 4.38 -6.76
N ASN A 236 -3.41 3.87 -7.34
CA ASN A 236 -4.24 2.86 -6.70
C ASN A 236 -3.54 1.49 -6.68
N PRO A 237 -3.27 0.88 -5.49
CA PRO A 237 -2.68 -0.46 -5.41
C PRO A 237 -3.44 -1.54 -6.17
N TYR A 238 -4.73 -1.32 -6.43
CA TYR A 238 -5.65 -2.25 -7.08
C TYR A 238 -6.28 -1.64 -8.35
N ALA A 239 -5.58 -0.73 -9.03
CA ALA A 239 -6.05 -0.15 -10.28
C ALA A 239 -6.36 -1.25 -11.32
N THR A 240 -7.52 -1.14 -11.97
CA THR A 240 -7.92 -2.06 -13.06
C THR A 240 -7.18 -1.73 -14.36
N ALA A 241 -6.96 -0.44 -14.63
CA ALA A 241 -6.16 0.02 -15.74
C ALA A 241 -4.67 -0.20 -15.43
N ALA A 242 -3.99 -0.91 -16.33
CA ALA A 242 -2.55 -1.02 -16.28
C ALA A 242 -1.91 0.33 -16.63
N HIS A 243 -0.80 0.64 -15.96
CA HIS A 243 0.07 1.76 -16.30
C HIS A 243 1.50 1.26 -16.42
N THR A 244 2.35 2.06 -17.06
CA THR A 244 3.79 1.80 -17.13
C THR A 244 4.52 3.09 -16.84
N VAL A 245 5.30 3.09 -15.75
CA VAL A 245 6.24 4.17 -15.48
C VAL A 245 7.52 3.86 -16.24
N GLN A 246 7.95 4.78 -17.10
CA GLN A 246 9.25 4.71 -17.75
C GLN A 246 10.24 5.53 -16.95
N ILE A 247 11.45 5.01 -16.82
CA ILE A 247 12.55 5.65 -16.11
C ILE A 247 13.65 5.87 -17.13
N GLN A 248 14.05 7.13 -17.30
CA GLN A 248 15.24 7.50 -18.04
C GLN A 248 16.34 7.86 -17.04
N ILE A 249 17.54 7.36 -17.30
CA ILE A 249 18.73 7.65 -16.52
C ILE A 249 19.73 8.35 -17.41
N THR A 250 20.34 9.42 -16.89
CA THR A 250 21.47 10.10 -17.52
C THR A 250 22.59 10.19 -16.50
N LEU A 251 23.82 9.85 -16.92
CA LEU A 251 25.02 9.98 -16.10
C LEU A 251 25.81 11.23 -16.52
N LEU A 252 26.55 11.81 -15.58
CA LEU A 252 27.53 12.86 -15.91
C LEU A 252 28.61 12.31 -16.86
N GLN A 253 29.11 13.16 -17.75
CA GLN A 253 30.21 12.80 -18.64
C GLN A 253 31.48 12.50 -17.84
N HIS A 254 32.25 11.51 -18.30
CA HIS A 254 33.53 11.09 -17.70
C HIS A 254 33.43 10.57 -16.26
N VAL A 255 32.26 10.12 -15.82
CA VAL A 255 32.13 9.45 -14.53
C VAL A 255 32.99 8.18 -14.50
N ASP A 256 33.56 7.90 -13.34
CA ASP A 256 34.29 6.67 -13.02
C ASP A 256 33.30 5.73 -12.30
N ILE A 257 33.05 4.54 -12.86
CA ILE A 257 32.06 3.60 -12.32
C ILE A 257 32.39 3.21 -10.87
N ASP A 258 33.67 3.09 -10.53
CA ASP A 258 34.10 2.70 -9.19
C ASP A 258 33.81 3.81 -8.16
N LYS A 259 33.70 5.06 -8.62
CA LYS A 259 33.43 6.24 -7.80
C LYS A 259 32.03 6.81 -8.01
N LEU A 260 31.15 6.08 -8.72
CA LEU A 260 29.80 6.55 -9.01
C LEU A 260 29.03 6.87 -7.71
N THR A 261 28.49 8.08 -7.64
CA THR A 261 27.68 8.55 -6.52
C THR A 261 26.29 8.99 -6.98
N PRO A 262 25.31 9.14 -6.06
CA PRO A 262 23.97 9.61 -6.41
C PRO A 262 23.93 10.97 -7.12
N THR A 263 24.93 11.85 -6.93
CA THR A 263 24.97 13.16 -7.61
C THR A 263 25.33 13.05 -9.09
N ASP A 264 25.95 11.95 -9.50
CA ASP A 264 26.31 11.70 -10.90
C ASP A 264 25.13 11.15 -11.71
N VAL A 265 24.01 10.83 -11.04
CA VAL A 265 22.84 10.20 -11.62
C VAL A 265 21.67 11.17 -11.67
N LYS A 266 21.21 11.47 -12.88
CA LYS A 266 19.92 12.14 -13.12
C LYS A 266 18.87 11.10 -13.52
N MET A 267 17.67 11.23 -12.95
CA MET A 267 16.54 10.37 -13.25
C MET A 267 15.35 11.20 -13.71
N GLU A 268 14.69 10.75 -14.77
CA GLU A 268 13.45 11.32 -15.28
C GLU A 268 12.38 10.22 -15.35
N PHE A 269 11.16 10.56 -14.95
CA PHE A 269 10.05 9.62 -14.85
C PHE A 269 8.92 10.06 -15.78
N SER A 270 8.34 9.12 -16.50
CA SER A 270 7.26 9.37 -17.46
C SER A 270 6.21 8.25 -17.41
N PRO A 271 5.03 8.40 -18.04
CA PRO A 271 4.57 9.53 -18.85
C PRO A 271 4.11 10.74 -18.04
N ALA A 272 4.13 11.94 -18.65
CA ALA A 272 3.73 13.19 -18.02
C ALA A 272 2.25 13.21 -17.56
N VAL A 273 1.38 12.40 -18.17
CA VAL A 273 -0.03 12.26 -17.74
C VAL A 273 -0.17 11.67 -16.33
N LEU A 274 0.87 10.99 -15.83
CA LEU A 274 0.92 10.41 -14.47
C LEU A 274 1.83 11.22 -13.53
N ALA A 275 2.20 12.45 -13.88
CA ALA A 275 3.21 13.21 -13.14
C ALA A 275 2.85 13.40 -11.66
N GLU A 276 1.58 13.64 -11.34
CA GLU A 276 1.13 13.83 -9.96
C GLU A 276 1.26 12.54 -9.13
N GLU A 277 0.81 11.40 -9.66
CA GLU A 277 0.94 10.10 -9.03
C GLU A 277 2.40 9.66 -8.88
N ILE A 278 3.25 9.99 -9.86
CA ILE A 278 4.70 9.74 -9.84
C ILE A 278 5.36 10.55 -8.72
N GLU A 279 5.07 11.84 -8.58
CA GLU A 279 5.65 12.66 -7.51
C GLU A 279 5.17 12.21 -6.13
N THR A 280 3.89 11.87 -5.98
CA THR A 280 3.38 11.23 -4.75
C THR A 280 4.11 9.93 -4.44
N TRP A 281 4.33 9.09 -5.45
CA TRP A 281 5.05 7.83 -5.28
C TRP A 281 6.51 8.02 -4.85
N LYS A 282 7.21 8.99 -5.46
CA LYS A 282 8.58 9.36 -5.10
C LYS A 282 8.67 9.85 -3.65
N ASP A 283 7.77 10.74 -3.25
CA ASP A 283 7.71 11.30 -1.90
C ASP A 283 7.40 10.23 -0.84
N VAL A 284 6.36 9.44 -1.05
CA VAL A 284 5.90 8.45 -0.07
C VAL A 284 6.94 7.34 0.14
N TYR A 285 7.58 6.85 -0.93
CA TYR A 285 8.44 5.67 -0.87
C TYR A 285 9.93 5.93 -1.08
N GLY A 286 10.35 7.21 -1.18
CA GLY A 286 11.76 7.59 -1.34
C GLY A 286 12.40 7.11 -2.63
N ILE A 287 11.61 6.99 -3.70
CA ILE A 287 11.97 6.18 -4.87
C ILE A 287 13.26 6.64 -5.56
N GLU A 288 13.41 7.95 -5.76
CA GLU A 288 14.57 8.48 -6.47
C GLU A 288 15.87 8.25 -5.69
N GLU A 289 15.85 8.46 -4.37
CA GLU A 289 16.99 8.20 -3.49
C GLU A 289 17.37 6.72 -3.51
N ARG A 290 16.39 5.83 -3.32
CA ARG A 290 16.60 4.38 -3.32
C ARG A 290 17.13 3.85 -4.65
N TYR A 291 16.60 4.36 -5.77
CA TYR A 291 17.05 3.94 -7.08
C TYR A 291 18.48 4.41 -7.33
N LYS A 292 18.82 5.66 -7.04
CA LYS A 292 20.22 6.13 -7.14
C LYS A 292 21.16 5.32 -6.25
N ALA A 293 20.78 5.03 -5.01
CA ALA A 293 21.57 4.18 -4.13
C ALA A 293 21.79 2.77 -4.73
N LYS A 294 20.76 2.16 -5.31
CA LYS A 294 20.84 0.86 -6.00
C LYS A 294 21.81 0.90 -7.18
N LEU A 295 21.78 1.97 -7.98
CA LEU A 295 22.69 2.16 -9.12
C LEU A 295 24.16 2.33 -8.69
N CYS A 296 24.39 2.90 -7.51
CA CYS A 296 25.73 3.12 -6.97
C CYS A 296 26.26 1.93 -6.14
N GLY A 297 25.45 0.90 -5.91
CA GLY A 297 25.82 -0.24 -5.07
C GLY A 297 26.82 -1.19 -5.72
N GLU A 298 27.79 -1.67 -4.94
CA GLU A 298 28.84 -2.59 -5.39
C GLU A 298 28.26 -3.87 -6.00
N ASN A 299 27.31 -4.52 -5.30
CA ASN A 299 26.66 -5.76 -5.76
C ASN A 299 25.43 -5.51 -6.63
N ASP A 300 25.19 -4.26 -7.02
CA ASP A 300 24.02 -3.83 -7.78
C ASP A 300 24.47 -3.14 -9.07
N GLY A 301 24.24 -1.83 -9.22
CA GLY A 301 24.53 -1.13 -10.47
C GLY A 301 25.98 -1.27 -10.94
N LYS A 302 26.97 -1.17 -10.04
CA LYS A 302 28.37 -1.38 -10.41
C LYS A 302 28.62 -2.80 -10.90
N TYR A 303 28.12 -3.80 -10.20
CA TYR A 303 28.20 -5.19 -10.65
C TYR A 303 27.47 -5.44 -11.97
N TRP A 304 26.35 -4.75 -12.26
CA TRP A 304 25.68 -4.89 -13.56
C TRP A 304 26.56 -4.48 -14.72
N VAL A 305 27.43 -3.48 -14.53
CA VAL A 305 28.45 -3.05 -15.51
C VAL A 305 29.53 -4.12 -15.64
N THR A 306 30.08 -4.61 -14.53
CA THR A 306 31.07 -5.69 -14.50
C THR A 306 30.56 -6.93 -15.25
N GLN A 307 29.31 -7.35 -15.01
CA GLN A 307 28.70 -8.48 -15.71
C GLN A 307 28.68 -8.30 -17.23
N VAL A 308 28.41 -7.09 -17.72
CA VAL A 308 28.44 -6.84 -19.18
C VAL A 308 29.87 -6.98 -19.71
N LEU A 309 30.86 -6.41 -19.02
CA LEU A 309 32.26 -6.47 -19.44
C LEU A 309 32.82 -7.90 -19.40
N ASP A 310 32.53 -8.65 -18.34
CA ASP A 310 32.97 -10.04 -18.19
C ASP A 310 32.35 -10.95 -19.26
N GLU A 311 31.08 -10.75 -19.60
CA GLU A 311 30.40 -11.50 -20.66
C GLU A 311 30.93 -11.15 -22.05
N CYS A 312 31.25 -9.87 -22.29
CA CYS A 312 31.93 -9.48 -23.53
C CYS A 312 33.25 -10.21 -23.70
N GLN A 313 34.07 -10.27 -22.64
CA GLN A 313 35.35 -10.97 -22.66
C GLN A 313 35.18 -12.49 -22.81
N SER A 314 34.24 -13.08 -22.07
CA SER A 314 34.03 -14.54 -22.04
C SER A 314 33.46 -15.09 -23.35
N TYR A 315 32.66 -14.29 -24.06
CA TYR A 315 31.98 -14.73 -25.28
C TYR A 315 32.53 -14.08 -26.56
N ASP A 316 33.60 -13.29 -26.47
CA ASP A 316 34.16 -12.51 -27.58
C ASP A 316 33.07 -11.68 -28.31
N LYS A 317 32.28 -10.93 -27.52
CA LYS A 317 31.16 -10.11 -28.00
C LYS A 317 31.39 -8.64 -27.73
N GLN A 318 30.77 -7.80 -28.56
CA GLN A 318 30.75 -6.37 -28.30
C GLN A 318 29.69 -6.03 -27.24
N PRO A 319 29.86 -4.92 -26.48
CA PRO A 319 28.90 -4.51 -25.46
C PRO A 319 27.48 -4.33 -26.01
N ALA A 320 27.36 -3.84 -27.25
CA ALA A 320 26.06 -3.69 -27.91
C ALA A 320 25.30 -5.03 -28.04
N ASP A 321 26.00 -6.14 -28.31
CA ASP A 321 25.39 -7.47 -28.43
C ASP A 321 24.86 -7.95 -27.08
N ILE A 322 25.65 -7.78 -26.01
CA ILE A 322 25.25 -8.14 -24.65
C ILE A 322 24.06 -7.29 -24.19
N LEU A 323 24.11 -5.98 -24.42
CA LEU A 323 23.02 -5.06 -24.07
C LEU A 323 21.73 -5.38 -24.82
N ASN A 324 21.79 -5.72 -26.10
CA ASN A 324 20.61 -6.11 -26.88
C ASN A 324 19.92 -7.35 -26.27
N MET A 325 20.70 -8.38 -25.88
CA MET A 325 20.15 -9.57 -25.21
C MET A 325 19.51 -9.20 -23.86
N ARG A 326 20.17 -8.36 -23.06
CA ARG A 326 19.63 -7.90 -21.77
C ARG A 326 18.37 -7.04 -21.92
N THR A 327 18.29 -6.22 -22.97
CA THR A 327 17.09 -5.42 -23.27
C THR A 327 15.89 -6.31 -23.58
N GLN A 328 16.07 -7.38 -24.36
CA GLN A 328 15.01 -8.35 -24.62
C GLN A 328 14.55 -9.05 -23.34
N GLN A 329 15.49 -9.48 -22.49
CA GLN A 329 15.17 -10.06 -21.18
C GLN A 329 14.41 -9.08 -20.30
N ALA A 330 14.88 -7.83 -20.20
CA ALA A 330 14.24 -6.79 -19.41
C ALA A 330 12.84 -6.43 -19.89
N GLN A 331 12.58 -6.47 -21.20
CA GLN A 331 11.24 -6.28 -21.76
C GLN A 331 10.31 -7.44 -21.39
N SER A 332 10.81 -8.68 -21.43
CA SER A 332 9.99 -9.86 -21.09
C SER A 332 9.71 -9.99 -19.58
N ARG A 333 10.65 -9.55 -18.74
CA ARG A 333 10.61 -9.68 -17.28
C ARG A 333 11.14 -8.38 -16.62
N PRO A 334 10.39 -7.28 -16.66
CA PRO A 334 10.86 -5.97 -16.19
C PRO A 334 11.17 -5.93 -14.69
N TYR A 335 10.52 -6.76 -13.87
CA TYR A 335 10.72 -6.72 -12.42
C TYR A 335 11.69 -7.80 -11.90
N ALA A 336 12.07 -8.77 -12.74
CA ALA A 336 13.14 -9.71 -12.40
C ALA A 336 14.46 -8.93 -12.32
N ASP A 337 15.25 -9.16 -11.27
CA ASP A 337 16.56 -8.54 -11.04
C ASP A 337 16.60 -7.02 -11.27
N CYS A 338 15.52 -6.33 -10.92
CA CYS A 338 15.36 -4.89 -11.12
C CYS A 338 15.57 -4.45 -12.59
N ASN A 339 15.22 -5.28 -13.58
CA ASN A 339 15.42 -5.02 -15.00
C ASN A 339 14.87 -3.66 -15.49
N PHE A 340 13.77 -3.19 -14.89
CA PHE A 340 13.15 -1.90 -15.16
C PHE A 340 14.09 -0.72 -14.84
N LEU A 341 15.04 -0.92 -13.93
CA LEU A 341 16.06 0.05 -13.52
C LEU A 341 17.43 -0.27 -14.14
N ARG A 342 17.79 -1.56 -14.22
CA ARG A 342 19.05 -2.04 -14.80
C ARG A 342 19.20 -1.65 -16.27
N ARG A 343 18.15 -1.84 -17.08
CA ARG A 343 18.20 -1.52 -18.51
C ARG A 343 18.54 -0.03 -18.77
N PRO A 344 17.76 0.95 -18.29
CA PRO A 344 18.07 2.35 -18.54
C PRO A 344 19.41 2.79 -17.95
N PHE A 345 19.87 2.15 -16.87
CA PHE A 345 21.19 2.42 -16.31
C PHE A 345 22.33 1.96 -17.23
N LEU A 346 22.27 0.73 -17.73
CA LEU A 346 23.29 0.21 -18.65
C LEU A 346 23.30 0.96 -19.99
N GLU A 347 22.15 1.39 -20.48
CA GLU A 347 22.04 2.29 -21.63
C GLU A 347 22.76 3.63 -21.36
N ALA A 348 22.57 4.22 -20.17
CA ALA A 348 23.27 5.43 -19.77
C ALA A 348 24.80 5.21 -19.66
N CYS A 349 25.24 4.08 -19.09
CA CYS A 349 26.65 3.70 -19.03
C CYS A 349 27.28 3.57 -20.43
N GLN A 350 26.55 2.99 -21.38
CA GLN A 350 27.01 2.90 -22.77
C GLN A 350 27.21 4.30 -23.38
N GLN A 351 26.26 5.21 -23.17
CA GLN A 351 26.30 6.58 -23.71
C GLN A 351 27.50 7.38 -23.21
N VAL A 352 27.89 7.22 -21.94
CA VAL A 352 29.08 7.89 -21.38
C VAL A 352 30.38 7.10 -21.59
N GLY A 353 30.31 5.95 -22.26
CA GLY A 353 31.48 5.16 -22.65
C GLY A 353 32.11 4.32 -21.54
N LEU A 354 31.34 3.93 -20.51
CA LEU A 354 31.80 3.06 -19.41
C LEU A 354 31.94 1.59 -19.82
N LEU A 355 31.32 1.18 -20.93
CA LEU A 355 31.30 -0.22 -21.38
C LEU A 355 32.39 -0.53 -22.43
N LYS A 356 33.56 0.09 -22.35
CA LYS A 356 34.64 -0.15 -23.33
C LYS A 356 35.47 -1.37 -22.94
N ILE A 357 35.62 -2.31 -23.88
CA ILE A 357 36.57 -3.43 -23.75
C ILE A 357 37.95 -2.89 -24.12
N ALA A 358 38.96 -3.10 -23.25
CA ALA A 358 40.34 -2.80 -23.62
C ALA A 358 40.76 -3.70 -24.82
N PRO A 359 41.52 -3.19 -25.80
CA PRO A 359 41.99 -4.03 -26.91
C PRO A 359 42.74 -5.24 -26.37
N PHE A 360 42.38 -6.44 -26.84
CA PHE A 360 43.13 -7.67 -26.55
C PHE A 360 44.59 -7.47 -26.97
N PHE A 361 45.50 -7.36 -26.00
CA PHE A 361 46.89 -7.67 -26.27
C PHE A 361 46.97 -9.18 -26.43
N GLN A 362 46.97 -9.66 -27.68
CA GLN A 362 47.42 -11.00 -28.01
C GLN A 362 48.80 -11.19 -27.38
N ARG A 363 48.89 -12.06 -26.38
CA ARG A 363 50.16 -12.55 -25.83
C ARG A 363 50.52 -13.86 -26.48
#